data_AF-A0AAN7E7L6-F1
#
_entry.id   AF-A0AAN7E7L6-F1
#
_cell.length_a   1.000
_cell.length_b   1.000
_cell.length_c   1.000
_cell.angle_alpha   90.00
_cell.angle_beta   90.00
_cell.angle_gamma   90.00
#
_symmetry.space_group_name_H-M   'P 1'
#
loop_
_entity.id
_entity.type
_entity.pdbx_description
1 polymer ?
#
loop_
_entity_poly.entity_id
_entity_poly.type
_entity_poly.pdbx_seq_one_letter_code
_entity_poly.pdbx_strand_id
1 'polypeptide(L)'
;MKDEGLCNMRNFSVTLTIILPRSKSLTRSANLKEKPLGNWIEILVGEFTMLPENVGDISFKLGEYSSDWKKGLVVKCATIRPKNH
;
A
#
# COMPACT_ATOMS: atom_id res chain seq x y z
N MET A 1 11.42 -30.21 27.77
CA MET A 1 12.70 -29.58 27.37
C MET A 1 12.38 -28.63 26.23
N LYS A 2 12.30 -27.34 26.57
CA LYS A 2 12.14 -26.12 25.76
C LYS A 2 11.22 -26.17 24.53
N ASP A 3 10.02 -25.62 24.75
CA ASP A 3 9.25 -24.86 23.76
C ASP A 3 10.18 -23.89 23.01
N GLU A 4 10.40 -24.12 21.72
CA GLU A 4 10.98 -23.13 20.82
C GLU A 4 9.94 -22.72 19.78
N GLY A 5 9.05 -21.83 20.26
CA GLY A 5 8.61 -20.66 19.53
C GLY A 5 8.00 -20.90 18.15
N LEU A 6 6.70 -21.21 18.14
CA LEU A 6 5.84 -20.78 17.04
C LEU A 6 6.00 -19.25 16.92
N CYS A 7 6.84 -18.81 15.98
CA CYS A 7 7.00 -17.40 15.62
C CYS A 7 5.72 -16.97 14.89
N ASN A 8 4.63 -16.83 15.65
CA ASN A 8 3.31 -16.49 15.15
C ASN A 8 3.32 -15.05 14.63
N MET A 9 2.94 -14.92 13.35
CA MET A 9 2.60 -13.72 12.61
C MET A 9 3.74 -12.79 12.17
N ARG A 10 4.54 -13.23 11.20
CA ARG A 10 5.03 -12.28 10.17
C ARG A 10 3.82 -11.83 9.35
N ASN A 11 3.14 -10.78 9.78
CA ASN A 11 2.20 -10.08 8.92
C ASN A 11 3.05 -9.54 7.74
N PHE A 12 2.94 -10.10 6.54
CA PHE A 12 3.67 -9.63 5.35
C PHE A 12 2.89 -8.60 4.55
N SER A 13 1.74 -8.16 5.05
CA SER A 13 0.88 -7.24 4.33
C SER A 13 1.21 -5.78 4.67
N VAL A 14 1.12 -4.93 3.67
CA VAL A 14 1.14 -3.47 3.81
C VAL A 14 -0.18 -2.90 3.33
N THR A 15 -0.60 -1.79 3.93
CA THR A 15 -1.80 -1.07 3.53
C THR A 15 -1.39 0.16 2.73
N LEU A 16 -1.86 0.23 1.50
CA LEU A 16 -1.70 1.38 0.62
C LEU A 16 -3.03 2.10 0.53
N THR A 17 -3.02 3.42 0.72
CA THR A 17 -4.21 4.26 0.63
C THR A 17 -3.96 5.45 -0.28
N ILE A 18 -4.88 5.69 -1.21
CA ILE A 18 -5.00 6.95 -1.94
C ILE A 18 -6.11 7.74 -1.26
N ILE A 19 -5.82 8.98 -0.89
CA ILE A 19 -6.78 9.93 -0.32
C ILE A 19 -7.04 10.98 -1.39
N LEU A 20 -8.25 11.00 -1.91
CA LEU A 20 -8.73 11.97 -2.88
C LEU A 20 -9.15 13.27 -2.18
N PRO A 21 -9.26 14.38 -2.93
CA PRO A 21 -9.88 15.59 -2.42
C PRO A 21 -11.26 15.29 -1.80
N ARG A 22 -11.58 16.00 -0.71
CA ARG A 22 -12.80 15.80 0.11
C ARG A 22 -12.88 14.47 0.86
N SER A 23 -11.73 13.90 1.23
CA SER A 23 -11.61 12.78 2.17
C SER A 23 -12.18 11.44 1.68
N LYS A 24 -12.46 11.28 0.38
CA LYS A 24 -12.73 9.96 -0.19
C LYS A 24 -11.42 9.18 -0.28
N SER A 25 -11.39 7.94 0.19
CA SER A 25 -10.17 7.12 0.17
C SER A 25 -10.36 5.79 -0.54
N LEU A 26 -9.33 5.36 -1.26
CA LEU A 26 -9.19 4.02 -1.81
C LEU A 26 -8.09 3.30 -1.04
N THR A 27 -8.40 2.16 -0.44
CA THR A 27 -7.44 1.40 0.38
C THR A 27 -7.26 -0.01 -0.16
N ARG A 28 -6.01 -0.45 -0.26
CA ARG A 28 -5.64 -1.81 -0.65
C ARG A 28 -4.65 -2.42 0.33
N SER A 29 -4.97 -3.61 0.82
CA SER A 29 -4.01 -4.47 1.52
C SER A 29 -3.25 -5.31 0.50
N ALA A 30 -1.93 -5.24 0.52
CA ALA A 30 -1.05 -5.97 -0.39
C ALA A 30 -0.16 -6.93 0.40
N ASN A 31 -0.29 -8.23 0.15
CA ASN A 31 0.56 -9.25 0.73
C ASN A 31 1.89 -9.32 -0.03
N LEU A 32 3.01 -9.16 0.69
CA LEU A 32 4.35 -9.18 0.12
C LEU A 32 5.05 -10.55 0.23
N LYS A 33 4.44 -11.55 0.89
CA LYS A 33 5.05 -12.86 1.16
C LYS A 33 5.51 -13.58 -0.12
N GLU A 34 4.70 -13.49 -1.17
CA GLU A 34 4.95 -14.16 -2.45
C GLU A 34 5.53 -13.22 -3.51
N LYS A 35 5.83 -11.96 -3.13
CA LYS A 35 6.43 -11.00 -4.05
C LYS A 35 7.95 -11.20 -4.11
N PRO A 36 8.55 -11.02 -5.30
CA PRO A 36 9.99 -11.21 -5.45
C PRO A 36 10.76 -10.20 -4.60
N LEU A 37 11.66 -10.70 -3.75
CA LEU A 37 12.57 -9.87 -2.96
C LEU A 37 13.61 -9.20 -3.88
N GLY A 38 14.02 -7.98 -3.53
CA GLY A 38 15.04 -7.23 -4.28
C GLY A 38 14.61 -6.71 -5.66
N ASN A 39 13.36 -6.98 -6.08
CA ASN A 39 12.83 -6.52 -7.36
C ASN A 39 11.80 -5.41 -7.16
N TRP A 40 11.76 -4.47 -8.10
CA TRP A 40 10.69 -3.47 -8.13
C TRP A 40 9.38 -4.14 -8.54
N ILE A 41 8.33 -3.92 -7.75
CA ILE A 41 6.98 -4.39 -8.04
C ILE A 41 6.03 -3.20 -8.14
N GLU A 42 5.09 -3.24 -9.07
CA GLU A 42 3.96 -2.31 -9.11
C GLU A 42 2.78 -2.90 -8.32
N ILE A 43 2.14 -2.06 -7.50
CA ILE A 43 0.92 -2.42 -6.77
C ILE A 43 -0.17 -1.42 -7.14
N LEU A 44 -1.15 -1.86 -7.95
CA LEU A 44 -2.32 -1.06 -8.29
C LEU A 44 -3.23 -0.89 -7.06
N VAL A 45 -3.38 0.33 -6.54
CA VAL A 45 -4.24 0.57 -5.36
C VAL A 45 -5.71 0.63 -5.76
N GLY A 46 -6.01 1.27 -6.89
CA GLY A 46 -7.37 1.38 -7.41
C GLY A 46 -7.45 2.39 -8.55
N GLU A 47 -8.68 2.72 -8.92
CA GLU A 47 -9.02 3.65 -9.99
C GLU A 47 -9.99 4.70 -9.45
N PHE A 48 -9.90 5.92 -9.98
CA PHE A 48 -10.82 7.01 -9.65
C PHE A 48 -11.01 7.93 -10.85
N THR A 49 -12.10 8.67 -10.83
CA THR A 49 -12.40 9.72 -11.81
C THR A 49 -12.21 11.08 -11.17
N MET A 50 -11.44 11.94 -11.81
CA MET A 50 -11.34 13.36 -11.44
C MET A 50 -12.54 14.10 -12.00
N LEU A 51 -13.41 14.57 -11.11
CA LEU A 51 -14.52 15.47 -11.42
C LEU A 51 -14.15 16.89 -10.98
N PRO A 52 -14.77 17.95 -11.54
CA PRO A 52 -14.50 19.33 -11.12
C PRO A 52 -14.68 19.57 -9.62
N GLU A 53 -15.61 18.84 -9.00
CA GLU A 53 -15.85 18.86 -7.55
C GLU A 53 -14.74 18.20 -6.70
N ASN A 54 -13.87 17.40 -7.32
CA ASN A 54 -12.79 16.67 -6.65
C ASN A 54 -11.41 17.22 -7.05
N VAL A 55 -11.32 18.51 -7.39
CA VAL A 55 -10.05 19.21 -7.62
C VAL A 55 -9.37 19.50 -6.28
N GLY A 56 -8.07 19.25 -6.21
CA GLY A 56 -7.25 19.49 -5.03
C GLY A 56 -6.15 18.45 -4.88
N ASP A 57 -5.56 18.39 -3.70
CA ASP A 57 -4.44 17.50 -3.39
C ASP A 57 -4.86 16.04 -3.27
N ILE A 58 -4.10 15.17 -3.91
CA ILE A 58 -4.19 13.71 -3.75
C ILE A 58 -3.03 13.27 -2.86
N SER A 59 -3.34 12.62 -1.75
CA SER A 59 -2.33 12.10 -0.82
C SER A 59 -2.18 10.59 -0.94
N PHE A 60 -0.95 10.11 -0.82
CA PHE A 60 -0.63 8.68 -0.77
C PHE A 60 -0.16 8.33 0.63
N LYS A 61 -0.69 7.23 1.17
CA LYS A 61 -0.29 6.71 2.47
C LYS A 61 0.12 5.25 2.33
N LEU A 62 1.30 4.93 2.84
CA LEU A 62 1.74 3.56 3.13
C LEU A 62 1.67 3.38 4.64
N GLY A 63 0.95 2.37 5.10
CA GLY A 63 0.75 2.09 6.51
C GLY A 63 0.78 0.60 6.82
N GLU A 64 0.88 0.31 8.11
CA GLU A 64 0.82 -1.03 8.67
C GLU A 64 -0.01 -0.97 9.96
N TYR A 65 -0.87 -1.95 10.18
CA TYR A 65 -1.68 -2.10 11.40
C TYR A 65 -1.01 -3.06 12.41
N SER A 66 0.30 -2.96 12.57
CA SER A 66 1.07 -3.77 13.52
C SER A 66 1.97 -2.85 14.37
N SER A 67 2.28 -3.30 15.59
CA SER A 67 3.20 -2.62 16.50
C SER A 67 4.64 -2.63 16.00
N ASP A 68 4.98 -3.55 15.09
CA ASP A 68 6.33 -3.77 14.59
C ASP A 68 6.42 -3.34 13.12
N TRP A 69 6.82 -2.10 12.89
CA TRP A 69 6.98 -1.60 11.53
C TRP A 69 7.96 -2.46 10.70
N LYS A 70 7.51 -2.93 9.54
CA LYS A 70 8.36 -3.65 8.58
C LYS A 70 9.55 -2.80 8.15
N LYS A 71 10.75 -3.32 8.36
CA LYS A 71 12.00 -2.71 7.88
C LYS A 71 12.34 -3.17 6.46
N GLY A 72 13.12 -2.36 5.75
CA GLY A 72 13.66 -2.72 4.42
C GLY A 72 12.71 -2.50 3.24
N LEU A 73 11.56 -1.84 3.45
CA LEU A 73 10.70 -1.39 2.36
C LEU A 73 11.24 -0.10 1.74
N VAL A 74 11.31 -0.05 0.41
CA VAL A 74 11.73 1.13 -0.34
C VAL A 74 10.62 1.49 -1.32
N VAL A 75 10.16 2.74 -1.28
CA VAL A 75 9.18 3.28 -2.24
C VAL A 75 9.95 4.02 -3.33
N LYS A 76 9.79 3.58 -4.58
CA LYS A 76 10.41 4.25 -5.73
C LYS A 76 9.63 5.47 -6.19
N CYS A 77 8.33 5.30 -6.44
CA CYS A 77 7.43 6.36 -6.89
C CYS A 77 5.97 5.97 -6.67
N ALA A 78 5.08 6.94 -6.81
CA ALA A 78 3.65 6.74 -7.04
C ALA A 78 3.32 7.24 -8.45
N THR A 79 2.51 6.48 -9.20
CA THR A 79 2.14 6.85 -10.58
C THR A 79 0.63 6.88 -10.72
N ILE A 80 0.11 7.93 -11.36
CA ILE A 80 -1.29 8.05 -11.77
C ILE A 80 -1.29 8.04 -13.30
N ARG A 81 -2.13 7.19 -13.91
CA ARG A 81 -2.20 7.03 -15.38
C ARG A 81 -3.66 7.15 -15.84
N PRO A 82 -3.95 7.85 -16.95
CA PRO A 82 -5.26 7.76 -17.61
C PRO A 82 -5.57 6.31 -17.98
N LYS A 83 -6.83 5.88 -17.80
CA LYS A 83 -7.25 4.50 -18.10
C LYS A 83 -7.50 4.27 -19.59
N ASN A 84 -8.08 5.28 -20.25
CA ASN A 84 -8.35 5.29 -21.68
C ASN A 84 -7.74 6.57 -22.27
N HIS A 85 -7.03 6.45 -23.38
CA HIS A 85 -6.69 7.55 -24.27
C HIS A 85 -7.71 7.58 -25.41
#